data_AF-A0A7X0LGC5-F1
#
_entry.id   AF-A0A7X0LGC5-F1
#
_cell.length_a   1.000
_cell.length_b   1.000
_cell.length_c   1.000
_cell.angle_alpha   90.00
_cell.angle_beta   90.00
_cell.angle_gamma   90.00
#
_symmetry.space_group_name_H-M   'P 1'
#
loop_
_entity.id
_entity.type
_entity.pdbx_description
1 polymer ?
#
loop_
_entity_poly.entity_id
_entity_poly.type
_entity_poly.pdbx_seq_one_letter_code
_entity_poly.pdbx_strand_id
1 'polypeptide(L)'
;MAHDNWTPFNPTAKDIRFMKVMEALYALTLGEPYGTGEIRSLALDNPHERRRVRQARLLGHPGSMRFLRSDQALVIQLPEKLPTRHSSVFKVDFASWPGSASCLDASAPITRISRRRDYTDEPRYCPGGRASR
;
A
#
# COMPACT_ATOMS: atom_id res chain seq x y z
N MET A 1 6.00 25.00 36.93
CA MET A 1 5.49 25.62 35.69
C MET A 1 6.09 24.84 34.54
N ALA A 2 5.33 23.93 33.93
CA ALA A 2 5.79 23.18 32.76
C ALA A 2 5.67 24.09 31.54
N HIS A 3 6.77 24.32 30.84
CA HIS A 3 6.76 24.93 29.52
C HIS A 3 6.48 23.81 28.53
N ASP A 4 5.24 23.78 28.05
CA ASP A 4 4.83 22.86 27.01
C ASP A 4 5.49 23.33 25.70
N ASN A 5 6.65 22.76 25.37
CA ASN A 5 7.38 23.03 24.13
C ASN A 5 6.66 22.39 22.93
N TRP A 6 5.44 22.86 22.64
CA TRP A 6 4.65 22.40 21.52
C TRP A 6 5.06 23.18 20.26
N THR A 7 5.98 22.62 19.47
CA THR A 7 6.22 23.11 18.12
C THR A 7 5.03 22.68 17.24
N PRO A 8 4.36 23.61 16.55
CA PRO A 8 3.26 23.25 15.65
C PRO A 8 3.76 22.27 14.59
N PHE A 9 3.02 21.18 14.39
CA PHE A 9 3.29 20.25 13.30
C PHE A 9 3.05 20.96 11.97
N ASN A 10 4.09 21.09 11.15
CA ASN A 10 4.03 21.68 9.82
C ASN A 10 4.10 20.54 8.77
N PRO A 11 2.96 19.98 8.33
CA PRO A 11 2.97 18.85 7.41
C PRO A 11 3.49 19.23 6.03
N THR A 12 4.32 18.37 5.47
CA THR A 12 4.85 18.50 4.12
C THR A 12 4.31 17.40 3.22
N ALA A 13 4.49 17.55 1.91
CA ALA A 13 4.16 16.51 0.94
C ALA A 13 4.96 15.19 1.14
N LYS A 14 6.09 15.25 1.87
CA LYS A 14 6.92 14.08 2.22
C LYS A 14 6.35 13.29 3.39
N ASP A 15 5.48 13.91 4.19
CA ASP A 15 4.77 13.23 5.26
C ASP A 15 3.60 12.46 4.67
N ILE A 16 3.66 11.13 4.78
CA ILE A 16 2.70 10.23 4.15
C ILE A 16 1.99 9.39 5.20
N ARG A 17 0.66 9.34 5.12
CA ARG A 17 -0.16 8.38 5.86
C ARG A 17 -0.62 7.25 4.96
N PHE A 18 -0.48 6.03 5.46
CA PHE A 18 -0.88 4.83 4.75
C PHE A 18 -2.20 4.29 5.27
N MET A 19 -3.05 3.84 4.36
CA MET A 19 -4.25 3.07 4.65
C MET A 19 -4.31 1.90 3.66
N LYS A 20 -4.59 0.70 4.15
CA LYS A 20 -4.83 -0.46 3.29
C LYS A 20 -6.32 -0.73 3.23
N VAL A 21 -6.86 -0.86 2.03
CA VAL A 21 -8.25 -1.28 1.81
C VAL A 21 -8.24 -2.44 0.83
N MET A 22 -8.68 -3.61 1.31
CA MET A 22 -8.54 -4.88 0.58
C MET A 22 -7.07 -5.11 0.16
N GLU A 23 -6.82 -5.29 -1.13
CA GLU A 23 -5.48 -5.53 -1.68
C GLU A 23 -4.73 -4.26 -2.09
N ALA A 24 -5.38 -3.09 -2.03
CA ALA A 24 -4.78 -1.82 -2.45
C ALA A 24 -4.24 -1.04 -1.26
N LEU A 25 -3.09 -0.40 -1.48
CA LEU A 25 -2.50 0.55 -0.53
C LEU A 25 -2.81 1.97 -0.98
N TYR A 26 -3.26 2.79 -0.04
CA TYR A 26 -3.52 4.20 -0.24
C TYR A 26 -2.46 4.98 0.52
N ALA A 27 -1.76 5.86 -0.19
CA ALA A 27 -0.76 6.77 0.36
C ALA A 27 -1.28 8.21 0.25
N LEU A 28 -1.57 8.82 1.39
CA LEU A 28 -2.04 10.20 1.52
C LEU A 28 -0.86 11.12 1.81
N THR A 29 -0.59 12.11 0.96
CA THR A 29 0.34 13.18 1.30
C THR A 29 -0.33 14.15 2.28
N LEU A 30 0.40 14.63 3.28
CA LEU A 30 -0.12 15.60 4.25
C LEU A 30 0.10 17.06 3.83
N GLY A 31 0.77 17.28 2.71
CA GLY A 31 0.86 18.56 2.01
C GLY A 31 0.69 18.39 0.50
N GLU A 32 0.70 19.51 -0.22
CA GLU A 32 0.59 19.54 -1.68
C GLU A 32 1.91 19.09 -2.33
N PRO A 33 1.94 17.97 -3.08
CA PRO A 33 3.14 17.54 -3.78
C PRO A 33 3.29 18.29 -5.12
N TYR A 34 4.52 18.43 -5.62
CA TYR A 34 4.78 19.10 -6.90
C TYR A 34 5.85 18.34 -7.70
N GLY A 35 5.64 18.23 -9.02
CA GLY A 35 6.52 17.50 -9.94
C GLY A 35 6.43 15.98 -9.76
N THR A 36 6.90 15.47 -8.62
CA THR A 36 6.89 14.03 -8.28
C THR A 36 6.36 13.79 -6.87
N GLY A 37 5.67 12.66 -6.69
CA GLY A 37 5.37 12.09 -5.38
C GLY A 37 6.36 10.97 -5.07
N GLU A 38 7.04 11.05 -3.93
CA GLU A 38 8.02 10.05 -3.51
C GLU A 38 7.51 9.26 -2.30
N ILE A 39 7.39 7.95 -2.45
CA ILE A 39 6.97 7.05 -1.37
C ILE A 39 8.16 6.16 -1.00
N ARG A 40 8.99 6.64 -0.07
CA ARG A 40 10.24 5.97 0.35
C ARG A 40 10.01 4.61 0.97
N SER A 41 8.94 4.45 1.74
CA SER A 41 8.52 3.15 2.28
C SER A 41 8.12 2.14 1.20
N LEU A 42 8.10 2.50 -0.09
CA LEU A 42 7.90 1.56 -1.20
C LEU A 42 9.15 1.44 -2.08
N ALA A 43 10.33 1.79 -1.57
CA ALA A 43 11.62 1.45 -2.18
C ALA A 43 11.75 -0.06 -2.47
N LEU A 44 12.63 -0.42 -3.41
CA LEU A 44 12.91 -1.82 -3.76
C LEU A 44 13.44 -2.61 -2.56
N ASP A 45 14.28 -2.00 -1.74
CA ASP A 45 14.92 -2.66 -0.59
C ASP A 45 14.08 -2.58 0.70
N ASN A 46 12.81 -2.17 0.61
CA ASN A 46 11.95 -2.14 1.79
C ASN A 46 11.57 -3.57 2.23
N PRO A 47 11.93 -4.00 3.46
CA PRO A 47 11.57 -5.34 3.94
C PRO A 47 10.06 -5.54 4.14
N HIS A 48 9.28 -4.46 4.32
CA HIS A 48 7.86 -4.52 4.68
C HIS A 48 6.91 -4.71 3.50
N GLU A 49 7.30 -4.38 2.26
CA GLU A 49 6.45 -4.56 1.08
C GLU A 49 7.30 -4.97 -0.13
N ARG A 50 7.45 -6.27 -0.30
CA ARG A 50 8.30 -6.89 -1.32
C ARG A 50 7.57 -7.11 -2.65
N ARG A 51 6.23 -6.98 -2.68
CA ARG A 51 5.47 -7.22 -3.91
C ARG A 51 5.78 -6.14 -4.94
N ARG A 52 5.80 -6.52 -6.21
CA ARG A 52 5.99 -5.56 -7.32
C ARG A 52 4.80 -4.62 -7.40
N VAL A 53 5.04 -3.32 -7.56
CA VAL A 53 3.99 -2.35 -7.87
C VAL A 53 3.52 -2.58 -9.30
N ARG A 54 2.23 -2.85 -9.49
CA ARG A 54 1.61 -3.03 -10.82
C ARG A 54 1.08 -1.73 -11.37
N GLN A 55 0.48 -0.92 -10.52
CA GLN A 55 -0.19 0.31 -10.92
C GLN A 55 -0.16 1.34 -9.81
N ALA A 56 0.00 2.61 -10.19
CA ALA A 56 -0.25 3.76 -9.33
C ALA A 56 -1.34 4.62 -9.98
N ARG A 57 -2.29 5.11 -9.18
CA ARG A 57 -3.34 6.03 -9.60
C ARG A 57 -3.42 7.20 -8.63
N LEU A 58 -3.65 8.40 -9.14
CA LEU A 58 -3.99 9.56 -8.33
C LEU A 58 -5.50 9.66 -8.23
N LEU A 59 -6.06 9.62 -7.03
CA LEU A 59 -7.51 9.74 -6.86
C LEU A 59 -8.00 11.11 -7.36
N GLY A 60 -9.08 11.11 -8.13
CA GLY A 60 -9.60 12.31 -8.81
C GLY A 60 -8.90 12.65 -10.13
N HIS A 61 -7.84 11.92 -10.53
CA HIS A 61 -7.23 12.04 -11.84
C HIS A 61 -7.65 10.84 -12.73
N PRO A 62 -8.03 11.06 -14.00
CA PRO A 62 -8.37 9.97 -14.89
C PRO A 62 -7.12 9.17 -15.29
N GLY A 63 -7.18 7.85 -15.13
CA GLY A 63 -6.15 6.95 -15.64
C GLY A 63 -5.05 6.57 -14.64
N SER A 64 -3.93 6.11 -15.18
CA SER A 64 -2.78 5.59 -14.43
C SER A 64 -1.65 6.61 -14.41
N MET A 65 -0.91 6.64 -13.32
CA MET A 65 0.27 7.48 -13.19
C MET A 65 1.49 6.76 -13.74
N ARG A 66 2.40 7.50 -14.37
CA ARG A 66 3.75 7.02 -14.65
C ARG A 66 4.51 6.93 -13.35
N PHE A 67 5.20 5.82 -13.12
CA PHE A 67 6.00 5.62 -11.92
C PHE A 67 7.29 4.85 -12.21
N LEU A 68 8.28 5.08 -11.35
CA LEU A 68 9.52 4.32 -11.28
C LEU A 68 9.72 3.87 -9.84
N ARG A 69 10.05 2.59 -9.63
CA ARG A 69 10.46 2.10 -8.31
C ARG A 69 11.98 1.92 -8.32
N SER A 70 12.67 2.66 -7.45
CA SER A 70 14.12 2.57 -7.24
C SER A 70 14.44 2.01 -5.87
N ASP A 71 15.73 1.89 -5.58
CA ASP A 71 16.31 1.61 -4.27
C ASP A 71 15.94 2.68 -3.21
N GLN A 72 15.65 3.92 -3.62
CA GLN A 72 15.34 5.02 -2.71
C GLN A 72 13.83 5.21 -2.47
N ALA A 73 12.98 5.01 -3.50
CA ALA A 73 11.54 5.25 -3.39
C ALA A 73 10.73 4.64 -4.54
N LEU A 74 9.40 4.60 -4.35
CA LEU A 74 8.46 4.65 -5.48
C LEU A 74 8.23 6.12 -5.87
N VAL A 75 8.70 6.50 -7.05
CA VAL A 75 8.57 7.85 -7.62
C VAL A 75 7.40 7.87 -8.60
N ILE A 76 6.40 8.71 -8.34
CA ILE A 76 5.19 8.87 -9.16
C ILE A 76 5.25 10.25 -9.83
N GLN A 77 5.09 10.32 -11.14
CA GLN A 77 5.08 11.57 -11.88
C GLN A 77 3.69 12.20 -11.80
N LEU A 78 3.61 13.45 -11.33
CA LEU A 78 2.33 14.13 -11.10
C LEU A 78 1.87 14.88 -12.35
N PRO A 79 0.56 15.04 -12.56
CA PRO A 79 0.06 15.95 -13.58
C PRO A 79 0.38 17.39 -13.18
N GLU A 80 0.41 18.29 -14.15
CA GLU A 80 0.60 19.73 -13.92
C GLU A 80 -0.48 20.31 -12.99
N LYS A 81 -1.71 19.80 -13.10
CA LYS A 81 -2.84 20.21 -12.25
C LYS A 81 -3.30 19.04 -11.38
N LEU A 82 -3.13 19.20 -10.07
CA LEU A 82 -3.64 18.24 -9.10
C LEU A 82 -5.16 18.34 -8.92
N PRO A 83 -5.84 17.23 -8.56
CA PRO A 83 -7.26 17.25 -8.23
C PRO A 83 -7.60 18.08 -7.00
N THR A 84 -6.67 18.24 -6.04
CA THR A 84 -6.87 19.05 -4.83
C THR A 84 -5.61 19.86 -4.49
N ARG A 85 -5.78 20.90 -3.66
CA ARG A 85 -4.72 21.87 -3.28
C ARG A 85 -3.99 21.58 -1.98
N HIS A 86 -4.43 20.58 -1.21
CA HIS A 86 -3.92 20.36 0.16
C HIS A 86 -3.31 18.98 0.36
N SER A 87 -3.82 17.98 -0.35
CA SER A 87 -3.34 16.60 -0.26
C SER A 87 -3.56 15.86 -1.56
N SER A 88 -2.76 14.84 -1.78
CA SER A 88 -2.96 13.89 -2.87
C SER A 88 -3.03 12.49 -2.31
N VAL A 89 -3.82 11.65 -2.96
CA VAL A 89 -3.97 10.25 -2.58
C VAL A 89 -3.55 9.38 -3.73
N PHE A 90 -2.52 8.57 -3.50
CA PHE A 90 -2.09 7.56 -4.44
C PHE A 90 -2.68 6.21 -4.05
N LYS A 91 -3.44 5.62 -4.96
CA LYS A 91 -3.79 4.20 -4.89
C LYS A 91 -2.69 3.40 -5.58
N VAL A 92 -2.09 2.47 -4.84
CA VAL A 92 -1.03 1.58 -5.29
C VAL A 92 -1.56 0.15 -5.28
N ASP A 93 -1.60 -0.46 -6.45
CA ASP A 93 -1.98 -1.85 -6.63
C ASP A 93 -0.70 -2.69 -6.81
N PHE A 94 -0.61 -3.78 -6.05
CA PHE A 94 0.53 -4.69 -6.10
C PHE A 94 0.26 -5.91 -6.98
N ALA A 95 1.34 -6.60 -7.35
CA ALA A 95 1.23 -7.96 -7.83
C ALA A 95 0.56 -8.80 -6.75
N SER A 96 -0.40 -9.62 -7.18
CA SER A 96 -1.01 -10.63 -6.33
C SER A 96 0.10 -11.48 -5.72
N TRP A 97 -0.05 -11.83 -4.44
CA TRP A 97 0.89 -12.74 -3.80
C TRP A 97 0.90 -14.07 -4.58
N PRO A 98 2.07 -14.69 -4.86
CA PRO A 98 2.11 -15.95 -5.62
C PRO A 98 1.20 -17.05 -5.04
N GLY A 99 0.91 -17.04 -3.74
CA GLY A 99 -0.04 -17.96 -3.09
C GLY A 99 -1.53 -17.58 -3.15
N SER A 100 -1.91 -16.42 -3.72
CA SER A 100 -3.33 -16.03 -3.84
C SER A 100 -4.06 -16.76 -4.97
N ALA A 101 -3.34 -17.21 -6.00
CA ALA A 101 -3.89 -18.06 -7.06
C ALA A 101 -4.27 -19.45 -6.56
N SER A 102 -3.57 -20.00 -5.55
CA SER A 102 -3.88 -21.34 -5.01
C SER A 102 -5.15 -21.38 -4.16
N CYS A 103 -5.72 -20.22 -3.79
CA CYS A 103 -6.91 -20.15 -2.95
C CYS A 103 -8.21 -20.33 -3.75
N LEU A 104 -8.19 -20.07 -5.07
CA LEU A 104 -9.35 -20.28 -5.95
C LEU A 104 -9.58 -21.76 -6.27
N ASP A 105 -8.57 -22.62 -6.04
CA ASP A 105 -8.62 -24.07 -6.28
C ASP A 105 -8.86 -24.88 -4.98
N ALA A 106 -9.02 -24.19 -3.83
CA ALA A 106 -9.12 -24.82 -2.51
C ALA A 106 -10.52 -25.37 -2.16
N SER A 107 -11.27 -25.87 -3.15
CA SER A 107 -12.51 -26.65 -2.91
C SER A 107 -12.23 -28.12 -2.56
N ALA A 108 -10.98 -28.50 -2.31
CA ALA A 108 -10.63 -29.84 -1.85
C ALA A 108 -11.05 -30.03 -0.37
N PRO A 109 -11.75 -31.12 -0.02
CA PRO A 109 -12.24 -31.35 1.34
C PRO A 109 -11.07 -31.46 2.32
N ILE A 110 -11.12 -30.66 3.40
CA ILE A 110 -10.16 -30.69 4.52
C ILE A 110 -10.23 -32.07 5.18
N THR A 111 -9.41 -33.01 4.72
CA THR A 111 -9.34 -34.36 5.26
C THR A 111 -7.90 -34.76 5.52
N ARG A 112 -7.28 -34.14 6.53
CA ARG A 112 -6.35 -34.75 7.49
C ARG A 112 -5.67 -33.67 8.31
N ILE A 113 -5.91 -33.72 9.62
CA ILE A 113 -5.08 -33.07 10.62
C ILE A 113 -3.84 -33.96 10.80
N SER A 114 -2.72 -33.62 10.17
CA SER A 114 -1.40 -34.15 10.53
C SER A 114 -0.64 -33.13 11.38
N ARG A 115 0.00 -33.64 12.43
CA ARG A 115 0.44 -32.93 13.64
C ARG A 115 1.69 -32.04 13.43
N ARG A 116 1.82 -31.08 14.36
CA ARG A 116 2.85 -30.04 14.59
C ARG A 116 2.99 -29.00 13.47
N ARG A 117 2.34 -27.85 13.65
CA ARG A 117 2.77 -26.58 13.06
C ARG A 117 3.59 -25.83 14.09
N ASP A 118 4.82 -25.49 13.74
CA ASP A 118 5.57 -24.48 14.46
C ASP A 118 4.85 -23.12 14.34
N TYR A 119 4.91 -22.35 15.42
CA TYR A 119 4.22 -21.08 15.64
C TYR A 119 4.71 -19.92 14.74
N THR A 120 5.61 -20.17 13.78
CA THR A 120 6.11 -19.18 12.81
C THR A 120 5.37 -19.18 11.47
N ASP A 121 4.41 -20.06 11.27
CA ASP A 121 3.55 -20.03 10.08
C ASP A 121 2.39 -19.07 10.36
N GLU A 122 2.56 -17.78 10.05
CA GLU A 122 1.47 -16.81 10.11
C GLU A 122 0.29 -17.34 9.28
N PRO A 123 -0.94 -17.31 9.81
CA PRO A 123 -2.09 -17.75 9.04
C PRO A 123 -2.21 -16.87 7.81
N ARG A 124 -2.02 -17.49 6.63
CA ARG A 124 -2.33 -16.88 5.33
C ARG A 124 -3.82 -16.57 5.30
N TYR A 125 -4.17 -15.38 5.75
CA TYR A 125 -5.54 -14.89 5.78
C TYR A 125 -6.05 -14.79 4.33
N CYS A 126 -7.13 -15.51 4.04
CA CYS A 126 -7.87 -15.43 2.79
C CYS A 126 -9.03 -14.44 2.99
N PRO A 127 -8.92 -13.16 2.58
CA PRO A 127 -10.05 -12.25 2.64
C PRO A 127 -11.06 -12.64 1.55
N GLY A 128 -12.18 -13.27 1.92
CA GLY A 128 -13.30 -13.43 0.98
C GLY A 128 -14.10 -14.73 1.03
N GLY A 129 -13.88 -15.63 1.99
CA GLY A 129 -14.71 -16.83 2.16
C GLY A 129 -16.15 -16.46 2.55
N ARG A 130 -17.03 -16.29 1.56
CA ARG A 130 -18.47 -16.16 1.78
C ARG A 130 -18.96 -17.54 2.22
N ALA A 131 -19.26 -17.71 3.50
CA ALA A 131 -19.88 -18.93 4.01
C ALA A 131 -21.27 -19.06 3.36
N SER A 132 -21.38 -19.94 2.36
CA SER A 132 -22.68 -20.37 1.84
C SER A 132 -23.37 -21.21 2.92
N ARG A 133 -24.57 -20.80 3.30
CA ARG A 133 -25.53 -21.65 4.04
C ARG A 133 -26.09 -22.71 3.11
#